data_AF-A0A2A5XF18-F1
#
_entry.id   AF-A0A2A5XF18-F1
#
_cell.length_a   1.000
_cell.length_b   1.000
_cell.length_c   1.000
_cell.angle_alpha   90.00
_cell.angle_beta   90.00
_cell.angle_gamma   90.00
#
_symmetry.space_group_name_H-M   'P 1'
#
loop_
_entity.id
_entity.type
_entity.pdbx_description
1 polymer ?
#
loop_
_entity_poly.entity_id
_entity_poly.type
_entity_poly.pdbx_seq_one_letter_code
_entity_poly.pdbx_strand_id
1 'polypeptide(L)'
;MEFLDIELINQKDFVKLFVRFLIDFAFTFVIVRVLYFAANRRKDYLFTFIVFNLLTFFICFLLRKVPMELGFALGLFAVFGILRYRTEPIPIKEMTYLFIVIGLAMINALANKKISWAELLFVNTAILLVTLSFEKLWFNNEIQSKNVIYERIDLIKIEQRLEMIKDLRERTGLDIV
;
A
#
# COMPACT_ATOMS: atom_id res chain seq x y z
N MET A 1 9.44 38.37 3.12
CA MET A 1 8.53 39.03 2.15
C MET A 1 7.22 38.28 2.22
N GLU A 2 6.14 38.97 2.53
CA GLU A 2 4.78 38.41 2.56
C GLU A 2 4.12 38.66 1.20
N PHE A 3 3.42 37.66 0.68
CA PHE A 3 2.57 37.80 -0.51
C PHE A 3 1.22 37.18 -0.16
N LEU A 4 0.14 37.96 -0.24
CA LEU A 4 -1.22 37.55 0.15
C LEU A 4 -1.33 37.06 1.61
N ASP A 5 -0.75 37.79 2.56
CA ASP A 5 -0.75 37.46 4.00
C ASP A 5 -0.13 36.08 4.36
N ILE A 6 0.66 35.52 3.45
CA ILE A 6 1.41 34.27 3.66
C ILE A 6 2.91 34.59 3.55
N GLU A 7 3.69 34.16 4.54
CA GLU A 7 5.16 34.17 4.46
C GLU A 7 5.61 33.37 3.23
N LEU A 8 6.31 34.01 2.29
CA LEU A 8 6.72 33.37 1.03
C LEU A 8 7.54 32.09 1.24
N ILE A 9 8.49 32.11 2.19
CA ILE A 9 9.32 30.95 2.52
C ILE A 9 9.64 30.97 4.02
N ASN A 10 9.19 29.95 4.74
CA ASN A 10 9.71 29.64 6.06
C ASN A 10 10.82 28.59 5.93
N GLN A 11 12.08 29.03 5.88
CA GLN A 11 13.23 28.17 5.58
C GLN A 11 13.34 26.96 6.53
N LYS A 12 13.07 27.15 7.82
CA LYS A 12 13.14 26.07 8.82
C LYS A 12 12.07 25.01 8.61
N ASP A 13 10.85 25.42 8.30
CA ASP A 13 9.76 24.46 8.05
C ASP A 13 9.87 23.79 6.68
N PHE A 14 10.35 24.52 5.68
CA PHE A 14 10.60 23.97 4.35
C PHE A 14 11.70 22.89 4.36
N VAL A 15 12.81 23.14 5.07
CA VAL A 15 13.88 22.13 5.23
C VAL A 15 13.36 20.88 5.97
N LYS A 16 12.56 21.05 7.03
CA LYS A 16 11.93 19.91 7.73
C LYS A 16 11.00 19.12 6.82
N LEU A 17 10.20 19.81 6.00
CA LEU A 17 9.31 19.19 5.01
C LEU A 17 10.13 18.32 4.08
N PHE A 18 11.15 18.92 3.46
CA PHE A 18 11.95 18.27 2.44
C PHE A 18 12.70 17.04 2.98
N VAL A 19 13.37 17.15 4.13
CA VAL A 19 14.10 16.02 4.73
C VAL A 19 13.17 14.87 5.09
N ARG A 20 12.01 15.17 5.68
CA ARG A 20 11.04 14.12 6.06
C ARG A 20 10.39 13.47 4.86
N PHE A 21 10.08 14.28 3.84
CA PHE A 21 9.56 13.78 2.57
C PHE A 21 10.56 12.83 1.92
N LEU A 22 11.84 13.17 1.91
CA LEU A 22 12.87 12.28 1.35
C LEU A 22 12.98 10.95 2.10
N ILE A 23 12.89 10.97 3.43
CA ILE A 23 12.90 9.75 4.24
C ILE A 23 11.66 8.91 3.94
N ASP A 24 10.47 9.50 4.02
CA ASP A 24 9.22 8.81 3.74
C ASP A 24 9.21 8.22 2.34
N PHE A 25 9.57 9.03 1.35
CA PHE A 25 9.62 8.62 -0.05
C PHE A 25 10.65 7.51 -0.27
N ALA A 26 11.81 7.54 0.39
CA ALA A 26 12.80 6.46 0.28
C ALA A 26 12.25 5.14 0.80
N PHE A 27 11.65 5.12 1.99
CA PHE A 27 11.06 3.89 2.56
C PHE A 27 9.88 3.39 1.73
N THR A 28 8.97 4.28 1.35
CA THR A 28 7.84 3.95 0.47
C THR A 28 8.31 3.42 -0.88
N PHE A 29 9.32 4.04 -1.48
CA PHE A 29 9.88 3.57 -2.75
C PHE A 29 10.45 2.17 -2.62
N VAL A 30 11.17 1.86 -1.52
CA VAL A 30 11.67 0.50 -1.28
C VAL A 30 10.51 -0.49 -1.11
N ILE A 31 9.47 -0.16 -0.32
CA ILE A 31 8.31 -1.03 -0.11
C ILE A 31 7.51 -1.26 -1.41
N VAL A 32 7.30 -0.22 -2.21
CA VAL A 32 6.53 -0.34 -3.44
C VAL A 32 7.35 -1.01 -4.55
N ARG A 33 8.65 -0.69 -4.66
CA ARG A 33 9.49 -1.17 -5.76
C ARG A 33 10.13 -2.53 -5.50
N VAL A 34 10.61 -2.80 -4.29
CA VAL A 34 11.33 -4.04 -3.97
C VAL A 34 10.36 -5.12 -3.51
N LEU A 35 9.36 -4.75 -2.71
CA LEU A 35 8.44 -5.68 -2.07
C LEU A 35 7.26 -5.99 -2.99
N TYR A 36 6.49 -4.96 -3.38
CA TYR A 36 5.30 -5.18 -4.20
C TYR A 36 5.64 -5.61 -5.63
N PHE A 37 6.56 -4.94 -6.33
CA PHE A 37 6.86 -5.30 -7.73
C PHE A 37 7.57 -6.65 -7.89
N ALA A 38 8.35 -7.09 -6.89
CA ALA A 38 8.96 -8.42 -6.93
C ALA A 38 7.91 -9.52 -6.75
N ALA A 39 6.89 -9.27 -5.92
CA ALA A 39 5.86 -10.24 -5.61
C ALA A 39 4.67 -10.23 -6.60
N ASN A 40 4.34 -9.07 -7.18
CA ASN A 40 3.13 -8.89 -7.98
C ASN A 40 3.47 -8.14 -9.29
N ARG A 41 3.23 -8.79 -10.44
CA ARG A 41 3.53 -8.22 -11.77
C ARG A 41 2.49 -7.19 -12.25
N ARG A 42 1.44 -6.91 -11.47
CA ARG A 42 0.40 -5.93 -11.82
C ARG A 42 0.87 -4.51 -11.51
N LYS A 43 1.17 -3.75 -12.56
CA LYS A 43 1.72 -2.38 -12.45
C LYS A 43 0.69 -1.35 -11.97
N ASP A 44 -0.59 -1.67 -12.02
CA ASP A 44 -1.68 -0.70 -11.85
C ASP A 44 -1.73 -0.10 -10.44
N TYR A 45 -1.32 -0.85 -9.41
CA TYR A 45 -1.33 -0.37 -8.02
C TYR A 45 -0.07 0.39 -7.61
N LEU A 46 1.04 0.29 -8.35
CA LEU A 46 2.28 1.01 -8.02
C LEU A 46 2.05 2.52 -8.00
N PHE A 47 1.37 3.01 -9.05
CA PHE A 47 1.01 4.41 -9.18
C PHE A 47 0.13 4.86 -8.00
N THR A 48 -0.90 4.07 -7.70
CA THR A 48 -1.82 4.32 -6.59
C THR A 48 -1.07 4.45 -5.26
N PHE A 49 -0.17 3.52 -4.93
CA PHE A 49 0.55 3.57 -3.66
C PHE A 49 1.44 4.80 -3.51
N ILE A 50 2.20 5.15 -4.56
CA ILE A 50 3.07 6.32 -4.55
C ILE A 50 2.24 7.61 -4.39
N VAL A 51 1.17 7.75 -5.18
CA VAL A 51 0.33 8.96 -5.15
C VAL A 51 -0.39 9.09 -3.81
N PHE A 52 -0.95 8.01 -3.27
CA PHE A 52 -1.63 8.04 -1.98
C PHE A 52 -0.67 8.40 -0.85
N ASN A 53 0.52 7.78 -0.80
CA ASN A 53 1.54 8.14 0.19
C ASN A 53 1.92 9.62 0.10
N LEU A 54 2.21 10.12 -1.10
CA LEU A 54 2.58 11.51 -1.32
C LEU A 54 1.48 12.49 -0.88
N LEU A 55 0.22 12.23 -1.26
CA LEU A 55 -0.93 13.05 -0.87
C LEU A 55 -1.13 13.03 0.65
N THR A 56 -1.12 11.85 1.26
CA THR A 56 -1.26 11.71 2.71
C THR A 56 -0.13 12.44 3.43
N PHE A 57 1.12 12.32 2.99
CA PHE A 57 2.26 12.99 3.61
C PHE A 57 2.07 14.50 3.62
N PHE A 58 1.76 15.09 2.46
CA PHE A 58 1.59 16.54 2.36
C PHE A 58 0.38 17.05 3.15
N ILE A 59 -0.76 16.35 3.08
CA ILE A 59 -1.95 16.69 3.87
C ILE A 59 -1.61 16.67 5.36
N CYS A 60 -0.99 15.59 5.87
CA CYS A 60 -0.63 15.48 7.27
C CYS A 60 0.41 16.53 7.69
N PHE A 61 1.38 16.84 6.84
CA PHE A 61 2.42 17.83 7.15
C PHE A 61 1.84 19.25 7.25
N LEU A 62 0.91 19.60 6.37
CA LEU A 62 0.22 20.89 6.37
C LEU A 62 -0.72 21.01 7.59
N LEU A 63 -1.44 19.93 7.92
CA LEU A 63 -2.35 19.88 9.06
C LEU A 63 -1.65 19.93 10.42
N ARG A 64 -0.33 19.71 10.50
CA ARG A 64 0.43 19.86 11.75
C ARG A 64 0.32 21.26 12.37
N LYS A 65 0.02 22.28 11.56
CA LYS A 65 -0.17 23.66 12.02
C LYS A 65 -1.57 23.93 12.60
N VAL A 66 -2.48 22.95 12.52
CA VAL A 66 -3.86 23.00 12.99
C VAL A 66 -4.00 22.06 14.22
N PRO A 67 -4.84 22.36 15.22
CA PRO A 67 -5.12 21.44 16.32
C PRO A 67 -5.58 20.06 15.78
N MET A 68 -4.75 19.04 15.99
CA MET A 68 -4.76 17.79 15.21
C MET A 68 -5.82 16.75 15.62
N GLU A 69 -6.44 16.89 16.78
CA GLU A 69 -7.23 15.80 17.39
C GLU A 69 -8.49 15.45 16.57
N LEU A 70 -9.22 16.44 16.04
CA LEU A 70 -10.44 16.20 15.27
C LEU A 70 -10.16 15.87 13.79
N GLY A 71 -9.20 16.58 13.18
CA GLY A 71 -8.87 16.41 11.76
C GLY A 71 -8.29 15.04 11.42
N PHE A 72 -7.57 14.43 12.36
CA PHE A 72 -7.00 13.09 12.19
C PHE A 72 -8.06 11.99 12.15
N ALA A 73 -9.00 12.00 13.11
CA ALA A 73 -10.08 11.03 13.16
C ALA A 73 -10.94 11.11 11.89
N LEU A 74 -11.27 12.33 11.45
CA LEU A 74 -12.01 12.57 10.20
C LEU A 74 -11.24 12.08 8.96
N GLY A 75 -9.93 12.32 8.88
CA GLY A 75 -9.10 11.87 7.76
C GLY A 75 -9.02 10.34 7.65
N LEU A 76 -8.85 9.65 8.78
CA LEU A 76 -8.80 8.19 8.81
C LEU A 76 -10.17 7.57 8.46
N PHE A 77 -11.26 8.15 8.96
CA PHE A 77 -12.62 7.75 8.56
C PHE A 77 -12.89 7.99 7.07
N ALA A 78 -12.39 9.07 6.49
CA ALA A 78 -12.54 9.34 5.06
C ALA A 78 -11.81 8.30 4.20
N VAL A 79 -10.57 7.94 4.57
CA VAL A 79 -9.81 6.86 3.90
C VAL A 79 -10.57 5.53 3.99
N PHE A 80 -11.05 5.15 5.19
CA PHE A 80 -11.84 3.93 5.35
C PHE A 80 -13.17 3.98 4.59
N GLY A 81 -13.82 5.13 4.51
CA GLY A 81 -15.04 5.35 3.74
C GLY A 81 -14.82 5.11 2.25
N ILE A 82 -13.79 5.74 1.67
CA ILE A 82 -13.42 5.53 0.26
C ILE A 82 -13.10 4.06 -0.02
N LEU A 83 -12.38 3.39 0.90
CA LEU A 83 -12.03 1.98 0.75
C LEU A 83 -13.22 1.04 0.85
N ARG A 84 -14.26 1.42 1.62
CA ARG A 84 -15.49 0.64 1.79
C ARG A 84 -16.44 0.75 0.60
N TYR A 85 -16.55 1.93 -0.02
CA TYR A 85 -17.56 2.21 -1.04
C TYR A 85 -17.08 2.06 -2.49
N ARG A 86 -15.97 1.36 -2.72
CA ARG A 86 -15.48 1.11 -4.07
C ARG A 86 -16.31 0.04 -4.78
N THR A 87 -16.51 0.23 -6.08
CA THR A 87 -17.25 -0.67 -6.97
C THR A 87 -16.49 -1.97 -7.25
N GLU A 88 -15.15 -1.93 -7.29
CA GLU A 88 -14.31 -3.11 -7.51
C GLU A 88 -13.49 -3.54 -6.28
N PRO A 89 -13.57 -4.85 -5.96
CA PRO A 89 -12.64 -5.68 -5.23
C PRO A 89 -11.13 -5.41 -5.13
N ILE A 90 -10.53 -4.31 -4.64
CA ILE A 90 -9.09 -4.32 -4.27
C ILE A 90 -8.77 -5.56 -3.41
N PRO A 91 -7.86 -6.45 -3.86
CA PRO A 91 -7.56 -7.65 -3.10
C PRO A 91 -6.91 -7.30 -1.75
N ILE A 92 -7.00 -8.23 -0.80
CA ILE A 92 -6.59 -8.00 0.60
C ILE A 92 -5.12 -7.53 0.67
N LYS A 93 -4.26 -8.10 -0.16
CA LYS A 93 -2.83 -7.78 -0.24
C LYS A 93 -2.60 -6.31 -0.60
N GLU A 94 -3.21 -5.84 -1.68
CA GLU A 94 -3.09 -4.47 -2.15
C GLU A 94 -3.67 -3.46 -1.15
N MET A 95 -4.75 -3.83 -0.47
CA MET A 95 -5.32 -3.01 0.62
C MET A 95 -4.31 -2.87 1.77
N THR A 96 -3.65 -3.96 2.19
CA THR A 96 -2.61 -3.91 3.24
C THR A 96 -1.43 -3.02 2.84
N TYR A 97 -0.95 -3.12 1.61
CA TYR A 97 0.11 -2.23 1.10
C TYR A 97 -0.33 -0.77 1.12
N LEU A 98 -1.58 -0.47 0.73
CA LEU A 98 -2.13 0.87 0.80
C LEU A 98 -2.12 1.41 2.24
N PHE A 99 -2.53 0.61 3.23
CA PHE A 99 -2.46 1.00 4.64
C PHE A 99 -1.05 1.25 5.13
N ILE A 100 -0.09 0.41 4.72
CA ILE A 100 1.32 0.57 5.09
C ILE A 100 1.85 1.90 4.59
N VAL A 101 1.65 2.24 3.30
CA VAL A 101 2.19 3.47 2.72
C VAL A 101 1.48 4.72 3.25
N ILE A 102 0.18 4.66 3.56
CA ILE A 102 -0.56 5.75 4.23
C ILE A 102 -0.05 5.94 5.66
N GLY A 103 0.13 4.85 6.42
CA GLY A 103 0.64 4.89 7.78
C GLY A 103 2.06 5.45 7.86
N LEU A 104 2.94 5.04 6.94
CA LEU A 104 4.29 5.59 6.76
C LEU A 104 4.27 7.10 6.57
N ALA A 105 3.47 7.57 5.60
CA ALA A 105 3.29 9.00 5.33
C ALA A 105 2.87 9.77 6.58
N MET A 106 1.88 9.24 7.32
CA MET A 106 1.38 9.86 8.54
C MET A 106 2.46 9.95 9.62
N ILE A 107 3.19 8.86 9.88
CA ILE A 107 4.26 8.80 10.87
C ILE A 107 5.35 9.83 10.55
N ASN A 108 5.83 9.86 9.30
CA ASN A 108 6.90 10.76 8.89
C ASN A 108 6.46 12.24 8.86
N ALA A 109 5.24 12.52 8.42
CA ALA A 109 4.71 13.89 8.39
C ALA A 109 4.51 14.46 9.80
N LEU A 110 3.95 13.65 10.71
CA LEU A 110 3.51 14.06 12.05
C LEU A 110 4.59 13.97 13.13
N ALA A 111 5.79 13.49 12.81
CA ALA A 111 6.90 13.45 13.76
C ALA A 111 7.11 14.83 14.41
N ASN A 112 7.07 14.94 15.73
CA ASN A 112 7.20 16.24 16.43
C ASN A 112 8.57 16.37 17.08
N LYS A 113 8.88 17.52 17.70
CA LYS A 113 10.17 17.73 18.40
C LYS A 113 10.44 16.72 19.54
N LYS A 114 9.40 16.03 20.01
CA LYS A 114 9.48 14.97 21.03
C LYS A 114 9.94 13.61 20.48
N ILE A 115 9.87 13.43 19.15
CA ILE A 115 10.26 12.19 18.48
C ILE A 115 11.66 12.41 17.91
N SER A 116 12.59 11.55 18.30
CA SER A 116 13.95 11.59 17.79
C SER A 116 14.05 11.03 16.38
N TRP A 117 15.09 11.41 15.64
CA TRP A 117 15.38 10.81 14.33
C TRP A 117 15.65 9.31 14.41
N ALA A 118 16.23 8.84 15.53
CA ALA A 118 16.48 7.42 15.77
C ALA A 118 15.19 6.63 15.93
N GLU A 119 14.23 7.15 16.71
CA GLU A 119 12.89 6.54 16.84
C GLU A 119 12.16 6.51 15.49
N LEU A 120 12.23 7.61 14.74
CA LEU A 120 11.62 7.68 13.42
C LEU A 120 12.21 6.64 12.45
N LEU A 121 13.54 6.54 12.39
CA LEU A 121 14.22 5.54 11.57
C LEU A 121 13.92 4.11 12.04
N PHE A 122 13.85 3.87 13.35
CA PHE A 122 13.50 2.58 13.90
C PHE A 122 12.09 2.15 13.47
N VAL A 123 11.09 3.03 13.59
CA VAL A 123 9.71 2.72 13.19
C VAL A 123 9.63 2.42 11.68
N ASN A 124 10.22 3.27 10.84
CA ASN A 124 10.25 3.05 9.39
C ASN A 124 10.93 1.72 9.01
N THR A 125 12.07 1.43 9.65
CA THR A 125 12.82 0.20 9.41
C THR A 125 12.09 -1.03 9.92
N ALA A 126 11.44 -0.95 11.08
CA ALA A 126 10.67 -2.05 11.66
C ALA A 126 9.49 -2.41 10.75
N ILE A 127 8.73 -1.41 10.26
CA ILE A 127 7.64 -1.63 9.30
C ILE A 127 8.19 -2.33 8.06
N LEU A 128 9.27 -1.80 7.47
CA LEU A 128 9.91 -2.37 6.28
C LEU A 128 10.36 -3.83 6.50
N LEU A 129 11.02 -4.13 7.62
CA LEU A 129 11.50 -5.48 7.94
C LEU A 129 10.36 -6.47 8.18
N VAL A 130 9.29 -6.04 8.86
CA VAL A 130 8.10 -6.88 9.07
C VAL A 130 7.45 -7.17 7.72
N THR A 131 7.20 -6.15 6.90
CA THR A 131 6.62 -6.35 5.55
C THR A 131 7.49 -7.26 4.69
N LEU A 132 8.82 -7.10 4.72
CA LEU A 132 9.78 -7.98 4.04
C LEU A 132 9.69 -9.44 4.51
N SER A 133 9.62 -9.64 5.81
CA SER A 133 9.58 -10.98 6.40
C SER A 133 8.31 -11.72 5.99
N PHE A 134 7.15 -11.07 6.09
CA PHE A 134 5.88 -11.69 5.72
C PHE A 134 5.79 -11.98 4.22
N GLU A 135 6.22 -11.04 3.37
CA GLU A 135 6.16 -11.23 1.91
C GLU A 135 7.09 -12.36 1.44
N LYS A 136 8.32 -12.42 1.95
CA LYS A 136 9.35 -13.35 1.44
C LYS A 136 9.32 -14.73 2.09
N LEU A 137 8.95 -14.84 3.37
CA LEU A 137 9.01 -16.11 4.10
C LEU A 137 7.70 -16.90 4.05
N TRP A 138 6.55 -16.24 3.89
CA TRP A 138 5.24 -16.90 4.08
C TRP A 138 4.38 -17.03 2.81
N PHE A 139 4.58 -16.16 1.82
CA PHE A 139 3.65 -16.00 0.69
C PHE A 139 4.16 -16.54 -0.66
N ASN A 140 5.19 -17.38 -0.68
CA ASN A 140 5.78 -17.88 -1.93
C ASN A 140 4.91 -18.90 -2.71
N ASN A 141 3.68 -19.18 -2.26
CA ASN A 141 2.75 -20.15 -2.86
C ASN A 141 1.42 -19.48 -3.27
N GLU A 142 1.45 -18.35 -3.97
CA GLU A 142 0.23 -17.86 -4.64
C GLU A 142 -0.16 -18.83 -5.76
N ILE A 143 -1.10 -19.74 -5.45
CA ILE A 143 -1.78 -20.56 -6.46
C ILE A 143 -2.56 -19.57 -7.33
N GLN A 144 -2.12 -19.40 -8.58
CA GLN A 144 -2.82 -18.53 -9.52
C GLN A 144 -4.15 -19.19 -9.91
N SER A 145 -5.26 -18.55 -9.54
CA SER A 145 -6.59 -18.96 -9.96
C SER A 145 -6.95 -18.29 -11.29
N LYS A 146 -7.47 -19.08 -12.23
CA LYS A 146 -7.98 -18.58 -13.51
C LYS A 146 -9.41 -19.07 -13.69
N ASN A 147 -10.34 -18.13 -13.88
CA ASN A 147 -11.71 -18.48 -14.23
C ASN A 147 -11.75 -18.99 -15.68
N VAL A 148 -12.29 -20.18 -15.87
CA VAL A 148 -12.48 -20.80 -17.18
C VAL A 148 -13.96 -21.12 -17.34
N ILE A 149 -14.55 -20.73 -18.46
CA ILE A 149 -15.91 -21.16 -18.82
C ILE A 149 -15.79 -22.59 -19.35
N TYR A 150 -16.28 -23.56 -18.57
CA TYR A 150 -16.17 -24.97 -18.91
C TYR A 150 -17.40 -25.46 -19.67
N GLU A 151 -17.20 -25.99 -20.87
CA GLU A 151 -18.28 -26.38 -21.78
C GLU A 151 -18.80 -27.80 -21.53
N ARG A 152 -17.99 -28.68 -20.93
CA ARG A 152 -18.31 -30.10 -20.71
C ARG A 152 -19.08 -30.32 -19.41
N ILE A 153 -20.40 -30.15 -19.49
CA ILE A 153 -21.32 -30.28 -18.34
C ILE A 153 -21.34 -31.72 -17.79
N ASP A 154 -21.05 -32.71 -18.64
CA ASP A 154 -20.93 -34.11 -18.25
C ASP A 154 -19.95 -34.30 -17.10
N LEU A 155 -18.76 -33.68 -17.17
CA LEU A 155 -17.66 -33.87 -16.22
C LEU A 155 -17.72 -32.99 -14.95
N ILE A 156 -18.79 -32.22 -14.74
CA ILE A 156 -18.90 -31.30 -13.57
C ILE A 156 -19.17 -32.07 -12.27
N LYS A 157 -19.67 -33.30 -12.35
CA LYS A 157 -19.97 -34.11 -11.17
C LYS A 157 -18.71 -34.41 -10.37
N ILE A 158 -18.85 -34.41 -9.04
CA ILE A 158 -17.75 -34.67 -8.09
C ILE A 158 -17.06 -36.02 -8.40
N GLU A 159 -17.84 -37.03 -8.81
CA GLU A 159 -17.37 -38.37 -9.19
C GLU A 159 -16.37 -38.35 -10.36
N GLN A 160 -16.48 -37.38 -11.26
CA GLN A 160 -15.66 -37.26 -12.47
C GLN A 160 -14.57 -36.18 -12.33
N ARG A 161 -14.30 -35.71 -11.10
CA ARG A 161 -13.29 -34.67 -10.84
C ARG A 161 -11.92 -34.99 -11.45
N LEU A 162 -11.47 -36.24 -11.40
CA LEU A 162 -10.19 -36.64 -11.98
C LEU A 162 -10.15 -36.47 -13.51
N GLU A 163 -11.24 -36.84 -14.18
CA GLU A 163 -11.36 -36.73 -15.63
C GLU A 163 -11.52 -35.27 -16.08
N MET A 164 -12.28 -34.48 -15.32
CA MET A 164 -12.38 -33.03 -15.49
C MET A 164 -11.02 -32.33 -15.38
N ILE A 165 -10.23 -32.64 -14.35
CA ILE A 165 -8.90 -32.04 -14.17
C ILE A 165 -7.98 -32.44 -15.32
N LYS A 166 -8.03 -33.69 -15.79
CA LYS A 166 -7.23 -34.14 -16.93
C LYS A 166 -7.56 -33.37 -18.21
N ASP A 167 -8.85 -33.22 -18.52
CA ASP A 167 -9.33 -32.45 -19.68
C ASP A 167 -8.90 -30.97 -19.59
N LEU A 168 -9.07 -30.34 -18.42
CA LEU A 168 -8.64 -28.96 -18.19
C LEU A 168 -7.12 -28.78 -18.32
N ARG A 169 -6.31 -29.72 -17.81
CA ARG A 169 -4.84 -29.67 -17.95
C ARG A 169 -4.41 -29.78 -19.42
N GLU A 170 -5.02 -30.67 -20.19
CA GLU A 170 -4.73 -30.86 -21.61
C GLU A 170 -5.07 -29.61 -22.44
N ARG A 171 -6.22 -28.99 -22.16
CA ARG A 171 -6.68 -27.80 -22.90
C ARG A 171 -5.95 -26.53 -22.51
N THR A 172 -5.69 -26.33 -21.23
CA THR A 172 -5.06 -25.09 -20.73
C THR A 172 -3.54 -25.14 -20.76
N GLY A 173 -2.94 -26.33 -20.81
CA GLY A 173 -1.50 -26.54 -20.67
C GLY A 173 -0.97 -26.18 -19.28
N LEU A 174 -1.85 -25.98 -18.29
CA LEU A 174 -1.50 -25.62 -16.92
C LEU A 174 -1.60 -26.84 -16.00
N ASP A 175 -0.72 -26.91 -15.00
CA ASP A 175 -0.84 -27.91 -13.94
C ASP A 175 -1.88 -27.42 -12.92
N ILE A 176 -3.08 -28.02 -12.96
CA ILE A 176 -4.23 -27.64 -12.13
C ILE A 176 -4.34 -28.60 -10.95
N VAL A 177 -4.40 -28.07 -9.72
CA VAL A 177 -4.45 -28.82 -8.45
C VAL A 177 -5.87 -28.89 -7.88
#